data_AF-A0A6M0GB27-F1
#
_entry.id   AF-A0A6M0GB27-F1
#
_cell.length_a   1.000
_cell.length_b   1.000
_cell.length_c   1.000
_cell.angle_alpha   90.00
_cell.angle_beta   90.00
_cell.angle_gamma   90.00
#
_symmetry.space_group_name_H-M   'P 1'
#
loop_
_entity.id
_entity.type
_entity.pdbx_description
1 polymer ?
#
loop_
_entity_poly.entity_id
_entity_poly.type
_entity_poly.pdbx_seq_one_letter_code
_entity_poly.pdbx_strand_id
1 'polypeptide(L)' 'MLQSIEGIYKNGEIKLSELPPQVSESLVIVTFLEPETTPKPKQMMQFGMFSGNQQSTEADFEVAEFTGDSEDGLGWT' A
#
# COMPACT_ATOMS: atom_id res chain seq x y z
N MET A 1 23.14 -13.89 11.85
CA MET A 1 21.82 -13.34 11.46
C MET A 1 21.73 -11.93 12.03
N LEU A 2 21.24 -10.96 11.26
CA LEU A 2 20.93 -9.64 11.79
C LEU A 2 19.59 -9.72 12.53
N GLN A 3 19.52 -9.16 13.73
CA GLN A 3 18.29 -9.01 14.50
C GLN A 3 17.95 -7.53 14.60
N SER A 4 16.69 -7.20 14.33
CA SER A 4 16.17 -5.85 14.44
C SER A 4 15.27 -5.79 15.68
N ILE A 5 15.48 -4.78 16.51
CA ILE A 5 14.73 -4.55 17.75
C ILE A 5 14.24 -3.12 17.72
N GLU A 6 12.96 -2.93 18.03
CA GLU A 6 12.40 -1.59 18.10
C GLU A 6 12.89 -0.84 19.33
N GLY A 7 12.88 0.48 19.23
CA GLY A 7 13.30 1.35 20.31
C GLY A 7 12.91 2.79 20.07
N ILE A 8 12.95 3.57 21.14
CA ILE A 8 12.68 4.99 21.10
C ILE A 8 14.00 5.74 21.25
N TYR A 9 14.34 6.54 20.24
CA TYR A 9 15.42 7.51 20.33
C TYR A 9 14.91 8.82 20.94
N LYS A 10 15.60 9.32 21.96
CA LYS A 10 15.32 10.63 22.56
C LYS A 10 16.60 11.23 23.11
N ASN A 11 16.95 12.44 22.64
CA ASN A 11 18.07 13.23 23.15
C ASN A 11 19.43 12.50 23.13
N GLY A 12 19.70 11.70 22.10
CA GLY A 12 20.96 10.94 22.01
C GLY A 12 20.93 9.58 22.70
N GLU A 13 19.87 9.25 23.43
CA GLU A 13 19.70 7.95 24.07
C GLU A 13 18.69 7.08 23.30
N ILE A 14 19.00 5.80 23.13
CA ILE A 14 18.09 4.79 22.58
C ILE A 14 17.60 3.92 23.72
N LYS A 15 16.28 3.86 23.93
CA LYS A 15 15.64 2.91 24.83
C LYS A 15 15.00 1.81 24.00
N LEU A 16 15.54 0.61 24.09
CA LEU A 16 14.99 -0.57 23.43
C LEU A 16 13.62 -0.91 24.04
N SER A 17 12.65 -1.27 23.20
CA SER A 17 11.34 -1.77 23.66
C SER A 17 11.44 -3.19 24.22
N GLU A 18 12.43 -3.95 23.73
CA GLU A 18 12.68 -5.34 24.10
C GLU A 18 14.19 -5.59 24.25
N LEU A 19 14.55 -6.56 25.09
CA LEU A 19 15.95 -6.95 25.27
C LEU A 19 16.28 -8.13 24.35
N PRO A 20 17.35 -8.05 23.54
CA PRO A 20 17.82 -9.19 22.77
C PRO A 20 18.17 -10.34 23.73
N PRO A 21 17.67 -11.56 23.50
CA PRO A 21 18.11 -12.71 24.27
C PRO A 21 19.59 -12.98 23.98
N GLN A 22 20.39 -13.16 25.05
CA GLN A 22 21.76 -13.69 24.99
C GLN A 22 22.80 -12.79 24.31
N VAL A 23 22.59 -11.46 24.28
CA VAL A 23 23.60 -10.50 23.82
C VAL A 23 24.13 -9.70 25.01
N SER A 24 25.41 -9.91 25.37
CA SER A 24 26.09 -9.14 26.41
C SER A 24 26.83 -7.92 25.85
N GLU A 25 27.44 -8.05 24.67
CA GLU A 25 28.16 -6.98 23.98
C GLU A 25 28.16 -7.27 22.47
N SER A 26 27.87 -6.26 21.64
CA SER A 26 27.93 -6.37 20.18
C SER A 26 28.01 -4.99 19.55
N LEU A 27 28.60 -4.89 18.35
CA LEU A 27 28.44 -3.74 17.48
C LEU A 27 26.98 -3.64 17.00
N VAL A 28 26.48 -2.41 16.89
CA VAL A 28 25.09 -2.12 16.48
C VAL A 28 25.07 -1.10 15.34
N ILE A 29 24.07 -1.23 14.46
CA ILE A 29 23.74 -0.25 13.43
C ILE A 29 22.38 0.33 13.79
N VAL A 30 22.27 1.66 13.81
CA VAL A 30 21.03 2.37 14.13
C VAL A 30 20.43 2.92 12.84
N THR A 31 19.18 2.54 12.57
CA THR A 31 18.38 3.06 11.46
C THR A 31 17.16 3.75 12.02
N PHE A 32 16.91 5.00 11.60
CA PHE A 32 15.74 5.75 12.01
C PHE A 32 14.58 5.47 11.06
N LEU A 33 13.44 5.07 11.62
CA LEU A 33 12.20 4.94 10.86
C LEU A 33 11.61 6.34 10.68
N GLU A 34 11.32 6.70 9.43
CA GLU A 34 10.61 7.94 9.15
C GLU A 34 9.18 7.84 9.71
N PRO A 35 8.66 8.90 10.36
CA PRO A 35 7.26 8.92 10.73
C PRO A 35 6.44 8.83 9.45
N GLU A 36 5.44 7.96 9.44
CA GLU A 36 4.42 7.88 8.38
C GLU A 36 3.61 9.20 8.38
N THR A 37 4.17 10.24 7.76
CA THR A 37 3.50 11.52 7.52
C THR A 37 2.72 11.50 6.22
N THR A 38 2.53 10.34 5.59
CA THR A 38 1.63 10.19 4.46
C THR A 38 0.23 10.57 4.97
N PRO A 39 -0.39 11.66 4.46
CA PRO A 39 -1.78 11.92 4.77
C PRO A 39 -2.55 10.71 4.25
N LYS A 40 -3.12 9.91 5.16
CA LYS A 40 -4.01 8.81 4.78
C LYS A 40 -5.01 9.39 3.79
N PRO A 41 -5.03 8.96 2.51
CA PRO A 41 -6.02 9.48 1.58
C PRO A 41 -7.38 9.18 2.20
N LYS A 42 -8.15 10.24 2.45
CA LYS A 42 -9.45 10.19 3.14
C LYS A 42 -10.52 9.41 2.39
N GLN A 43 -10.17 8.75 1.29
CA GLN A 43 -11.11 8.12 0.39
C GLN A 43 -10.71 6.66 0.22
N MET A 44 -11.28 5.81 1.08
CA MET A 44 -11.52 4.43 0.70
C MET A 44 -12.37 4.48 -0.57
N MET A 45 -11.83 3.99 -1.68
CA MET A 45 -12.58 3.83 -2.92
C MET A 45 -13.90 3.12 -2.63
N GLN A 46 -15.02 3.74 -2.99
CA GLN A 46 -16.33 3.09 -3.00
C GLN A 46 -16.63 2.65 -4.43
N PHE A 47 -17.32 1.52 -4.55
CA PHE A 47 -17.66 0.89 -5.84
C PHE A 47 -18.31 1.91 -6.79
N GLY A 48 -17.74 2.12 -7.98
CA GLY A 48 -18.28 3.02 -9.00
C GLY A 48 -17.73 4.46 -9.02
N MET A 49 -16.71 4.81 -8.24
CA MET A 49 -16.14 6.16 -8.28
C MET A 49 -14.73 6.19 -8.89
N PHE A 50 -14.64 6.56 -10.17
CA PHE A 50 -13.39 7.01 -10.78
C PHE A 50 -12.94 8.30 -10.07
N SER A 51 -11.69 8.34 -9.61
CA SER A 51 -11.14 9.55 -8.97
C SER A 51 -10.62 10.51 -10.05
N GLY A 52 -11.34 11.61 -10.29
CA GLY A 52 -10.95 12.66 -11.23
C GLY A 52 -12.09 13.65 -11.49
N ASN A 53 -11.79 14.82 -12.06
CA ASN A 53 -12.80 15.82 -12.44
C ASN A 53 -13.50 15.50 -13.77
N GLN A 54 -13.02 14.50 -14.51
CA GLN A 54 -13.57 14.08 -15.79
C GLN A 54 -14.50 12.89 -15.55
N GLN A 55 -15.79 13.12 -15.81
CA GLN A 55 -16.81 12.08 -15.80
C GLN A 55 -16.70 11.28 -17.11
N SER A 56 -16.83 9.96 -17.01
CA SER A 56 -16.87 9.09 -18.20
C SER A 56 -18.06 9.46 -19.09
N THR A 57 -17.83 9.45 -20.40
CA THR A 57 -18.80 9.66 -21.46
C THR A 57 -19.08 8.33 -22.17
N GLU A 58 -20.16 8.24 -22.95
CA GLU A 58 -20.53 7.01 -23.66
C GLU A 58 -19.39 6.46 -24.54
N ALA A 59 -18.62 7.35 -25.16
CA ALA A 59 -17.46 7.01 -25.99
C ALA A 59 -16.37 6.25 -25.21
N ASP A 60 -16.25 6.45 -23.89
CA ASP A 60 -15.27 5.75 -23.06
C ASP A 60 -15.65 4.27 -22.85
N PHE A 61 -16.90 3.89 -23.13
CA PHE A 61 -17.41 2.53 -22.98
C PHE A 61 -17.58 1.77 -24.30
N GLU A 62 -17.37 2.42 -25.46
CA GLU A 62 -17.50 1.78 -26.79
C GLU A 62 -16.61 0.53 -26.93
N VAL A 63 -15.41 0.53 -26.33
CA VAL A 63 -14.48 -0.61 -26.39
C VAL A 63 -14.87 -1.74 -25.42
N ALA A 64 -15.66 -1.42 -24.40
CA ALA A 64 -16.14 -2.37 -23.41
C ALA A 64 -17.53 -2.95 -23.76
N GLU A 65 -18.15 -2.47 -24.84
CA GLU A 65 -19.41 -3.00 -25.32
C GLU A 65 -19.21 -4.45 -25.76
N PHE A 66 -19.89 -5.37 -25.06
CA PHE A 66 -19.84 -6.77 -25.39
C PHE A 66 -20.59 -6.99 -26.70
N THR A 67 -19.83 -7.05 -27.78
CA THR A 67 -20.29 -7.59 -29.05
C THR A 67 -19.96 -9.07 -29.00
N GLY A 68 -20.96 -9.90 -28.65
CA GLY A 68 -20.75 -11.34 -28.53
C GLY A 68 -20.11 -11.90 -29.79
N ASP A 69 -19.14 -12.80 -29.64
CA ASP A 69 -18.41 -13.36 -30.77
C ASP A 69 -19.38 -14.07 -31.71
N SER A 70 -19.51 -13.57 -32.93
CA SER A 70 -20.35 -14.18 -33.96
C SER A 70 -19.88 -15.58 -34.36
N GLU A 71 -18.64 -15.93 -34.01
CA GLU A 71 -18.00 -17.21 -34.34
C GLU A 71 -18.34 -18.33 -33.35
N ASP A 72 -18.88 -18.01 -32.18
CA ASP A 72 -19.16 -19.01 -31.14
C ASP A 72 -20.42 -19.83 -31.43
N GLY A 73 -21.23 -19.41 -32.41
CA GLY A 73 -22.49 -20.07 -32.80
C GLY A 73 -23.56 -20.06 -31.71
N LEU A 74 -23.31 -19.39 -30.59
CA LEU A 74 -24.23 -19.22 -29.49
C LEU A 74 -24.95 -17.89 -29.70
N GLY A 75 -26.22 -17.95 -30.10
CA GLY A 75 -27.07 -16.79 -30.40
C GLY A 75 -27.41 -16.00 -29.14
N TRP A 76 -26.44 -15.26 -28.61
CA TRP A 76 -26.66 -14.28 -27.55
C TRP A 76 -27.19 -13.00 -28.18
N THR A 77 -28.52 -12.94 -28.32
CA THR A 77 -29.33 -11.74 -28.58
C THR A 77 -30.25 -11.47 -27.41
#